data_AF-A0A7C1UVN6-F1
#
_entry.id   AF-A0A7C1UVN6-F1
#
_cell.length_a   1.000
_cell.length_b   1.000
_cell.length_c   1.000
_cell.angle_alpha   90.00
_cell.angle_beta   90.00
_cell.angle_gamma   90.00
#
_symmetry.space_group_name_H-M   'P 1'
#
loop_
_entity.id
_entity.type
_entity.pdbx_description
1 polymer ?
#
loop_
_entity_poly.entity_id
_entity_poly.type
_entity_poly.pdbx_seq_one_letter_code
_entity_poly.pdbx_strand_id
1 'polypeptide(L)' 'MVVRCGWAEYNEKMKVYHDTEWGTPVLDDHLLFEFLTLEGAQAGLSWNTILQKRENFRRS' A
#
# COMPACT_ATOMS: atom_id res chain seq x y z
N MET A 1 -18.30 15.14 -2.69
CA MET A 1 -18.06 13.69 -2.85
C MET A 1 -16.67 13.52 -3.41
N VAL A 2 -15.79 12.77 -2.73
CA VAL A 2 -14.43 12.52 -3.24
C VAL A 2 -14.53 11.43 -4.30
N VAL A 3 -13.97 11.68 -5.49
CA VAL A 3 -13.86 10.69 -6.56
C VAL A 3 -12.48 10.07 -6.47
N ARG A 4 -12.40 8.75 -6.24
CA ARG A 4 -11.15 8.00 -6.16
C ARG A 4 -10.89 7.19 -7.42
N CYS A 5 -9.66 6.73 -7.58
CA CYS A 5 -9.36 5.68 -8.55
C CYS A 5 -10.21 4.43 -8.26
N GLY A 6 -10.69 3.75 -9.31
CA GLY A 6 -11.62 2.61 -9.14
C GLY A 6 -11.07 1.47 -8.28
N TRP A 7 -9.75 1.27 -8.27
CA TRP A 7 -9.10 0.26 -7.43
C TRP A 7 -9.10 0.61 -5.94
N ALA A 8 -9.18 1.88 -5.58
CA ALA A 8 -9.16 2.33 -4.19
C ALA A 8 -10.47 2.04 -3.46
N GLU A 9 -11.59 1.94 -4.19
CA GLU A 9 -12.92 1.68 -3.62
C GLU A 9 -13.13 0.24 -3.15
N TYR A 10 -12.13 -0.64 -3.31
CA TYR A 10 -12.23 -2.07 -2.97
C TYR A 10 -12.60 -2.33 -1.50
N ASN A 11 -11.98 -1.62 -0.55
CA ASN A 11 -12.36 -1.64 0.87
C ASN A 11 -11.78 -0.42 1.61
N GLU A 12 -12.14 -0.25 2.89
CA GLU A 12 -11.72 0.92 3.68
C GLU A 12 -10.19 1.05 3.79
N LYS A 13 -9.46 -0.06 3.94
CA LYS A 13 -7.99 -0.03 4.03
C LYS A 13 -7.35 0.47 2.73
N MET A 14 -7.89 0.06 1.58
CA MET A 14 -7.47 0.55 0.27
C MET A 14 -7.79 2.03 0.07
N LYS A 15 -8.94 2.51 0.56
CA LYS A 15 -9.30 3.94 0.50
C LYS A 15 -8.34 4.79 1.31
N VAL A 16 -8.08 4.40 2.55
CA VAL A 16 -7.15 5.12 3.43
C VAL A 16 -5.74 5.12 2.84
N TYR A 17 -5.25 3.97 2.37
CA TYR A 17 -3.95 3.87 1.70
C TYR A 17 -3.87 4.78 0.47
N HIS A 18 -4.89 4.77 -0.39
CA HIS A 18 -4.96 5.65 -1.56
C HIS A 18 -4.91 7.13 -1.18
N ASP A 19 -5.71 7.52 -0.18
CA ASP A 19 -5.89 8.93 0.18
C ASP A 19 -4.70 9.52 0.95
N THR A 20 -3.92 8.69 1.65
CA THR A 20 -2.89 9.15 2.59
C THR A 20 -1.47 8.73 2.26
N GLU A 21 -1.28 7.69 1.45
CA GLU A 21 0.06 7.14 1.17
C GLU A 21 0.35 7.08 -0.33
N TRP A 22 -0.60 6.59 -1.14
CA TRP A 22 -0.35 6.35 -2.56
C TRP A 22 -0.14 7.65 -3.34
N GLY A 23 0.97 7.72 -4.08
CA GLY A 23 1.33 8.92 -4.87
C GLY A 23 1.84 10.10 -4.04
N THR A 24 1.95 9.96 -2.72
CA THR A 24 2.54 10.98 -1.85
C THR A 24 4.08 10.87 -1.89
N PRO A 25 4.82 11.96 -2.13
CA PRO A 25 6.29 11.93 -2.10
C PRO A 25 6.84 11.47 -0.76
N VAL A 26 7.76 10.49 -0.80
CA VAL A 26 8.47 9.97 0.38
C VAL A 26 9.96 10.17 0.18
N LEU A 27 10.62 10.70 1.21
CA LEU A 27 12.07 10.97 1.24
C LEU A 27 12.80 10.12 2.29
N ASP A 28 12.07 9.29 3.03
CA ASP A 28 12.63 8.39 4.04
C ASP A 28 13.07 7.08 3.36
N ASP A 29 14.37 6.78 3.44
CA ASP A 29 14.97 5.61 2.78
C ASP A 29 14.43 4.27 3.29
N HIS A 30 14.12 4.17 4.59
CA HIS A 30 13.57 2.95 5.16
C HIS A 30 12.15 2.69 4.64
N LEU A 31 11.33 3.74 4.55
CA LEU A 31 9.99 3.65 4.02
C LEU A 31 10.00 3.36 2.51
N LEU A 32 10.93 3.95 1.75
CA LEU A 32 11.13 3.63 0.34
C LEU A 32 11.51 2.16 0.14
N PHE A 33 12.43 1.64 0.96
CA PHE A 33 12.82 0.23 0.93
C PHE A 33 11.67 -0.71 1.34
N GLU A 34 10.86 -0.31 2.33
CA GLU A 34 9.65 -1.05 2.71
C GLU A 34 8.70 -1.17 1.52
N PHE A 35 8.39 -0.06 0.85
CA PHE A 35 7.51 -0.09 -0.33
C PHE A 35 8.09 -0.95 -1.45
N LEU A 36 9.37 -0.81 -1.78
CA LEU A 36 10.03 -1.65 -2.79
C LEU A 36 9.91 -3.15 -2.47
N THR A 37 10.08 -3.52 -1.20
CA THR A 37 9.97 -4.91 -0.74
C THR A 37 8.53 -5.42 -0.85
N LEU A 38 7.54 -4.61 -0.46
CA LEU A 38 6.13 -4.95 -0.53
C LEU A 38 5.64 -5.13 -1.98
N GLU A 39 6.10 -4.28 -2.90
CA GLU A 39 5.85 -4.40 -4.34
C GLU A 39 6.40 -5.71 -4.91
N GLY A 40 7.63 -6.10 -4.53
CA GLY A 40 8.19 -7.39 -4.92
C GLY A 40 7.38 -8.58 -4.40
N ALA A 41 6.87 -8.49 -3.17
CA ALA A 41 6.03 -9.52 -2.58
C ALA A 41 4.64 -9.65 -3.25
N GLN A 42 4.23 -8.66 -4.06
CA GLN A 42 2.95 -8.66 -4.75
C GLN A 42 2.88 -9.64 -5.94
N ALA A 43 3.98 -10.22 -6.40
CA ALA A 43 4.00 -11.08 -7.58
C ALA A 43 2.92 -12.18 -7.55
N GLY A 44 1.90 -12.06 -8.42
CA GLY A 44 0.77 -12.99 -8.51
C GLY A 44 -0.35 -12.80 -7.47
N LEU A 45 -0.30 -11.72 -6.66
CA LEU A 45 -1.27 -11.40 -5.62
C LEU A 45 -1.91 -10.01 -5.83
N SER A 46 -2.97 -9.73 -5.09
CA SER A 46 -3.58 -8.39 -5.04
C SER A 46 -2.81 -7.48 -4.07
N TRP A 47 -2.76 -6.18 -4.35
CA TRP A 47 -2.19 -5.20 -3.41
C TRP A 47 -2.91 -5.18 -2.07
N ASN A 48 -4.23 -5.40 -2.06
CA ASN A 48 -4.98 -5.57 -0.81
C ASN A 48 -4.40 -6.71 0.05
N THR A 49 -4.04 -7.85 -0.55
CA THR A 49 -3.40 -8.96 0.19
C THR A 49 -2.11 -8.50 0.87
N ILE A 50 -1.30 -7.70 0.18
CA ILE A 50 -0.05 -7.16 0.70
C ILE A 50 -0.32 -6.16 1.83
N LEU A 51 -1.22 -5.20 1.64
CA LEU A 51 -1.60 -4.24 2.67
C LEU A 51 -2.16 -4.93 3.92
N GLN A 52 -2.92 -6.02 3.79
CA GLN A 52 -3.39 -6.79 4.95
C GLN A 52 -2.24 -7.45 5.73
N LYS A 53 -1.15 -7.81 5.06
CA LYS A 53 0.03 -8.46 5.68
C LYS A 53 1.16 -7.50 6.06
N ARG A 54 1.10 -6.22 5.69
CA ARG A 54 2.15 -5.21 5.91
C ARG A 54 2.72 -5.19 7.33
N GLU A 55 1.88 -5.23 8.35
CA GLU A 55 2.34 -5.25 9.76
C GLU A 55 3.12 -6.53 10.11
N ASN A 56 2.83 -7.64 9.45
CA ASN A 56 3.61 -8.87 9.65
C ASN A 56 5.00 -8.73 9.01
N PHE A 57 5.10 -8.11 7.83
CA PHE A 57 6.40 -7.81 7.21
C PHE A 57 7.26 -6.90 8.09
N ARG A 58 6.67 -5.90 8.76
CA ARG A 58 7.38 -5.01 9.69
C ARG A 58 7.91 -5.70 10.96
N ARG A 59 7.25 -6.78 11.38
CA ARG A 59 7.63 -7.55 12.58
C ARG A 59 8.70 -8.62 12.32
N SER A 60 9.02 -8.88 11.05
CA SER A 60 9.87 -9.99 10.61
C SER A 60 11.35 -9.61 10.59
#